data_AF-A0A7X3UQL8-F1
#
_entry.id   AF-A0A7X3UQL8-F1
#
_cell.length_a   1.000
_cell.length_b   1.000
_cell.length_c   1.000
_cell.angle_alpha   90.00
_cell.angle_beta   90.00
_cell.angle_gamma   90.00
#
_symmetry.space_group_name_H-M   'P 1'
#
loop_
_entity.id
_entity.type
_entity.pdbx_description
1 polymer ?
#
loop_
_entity_poly.entity_id
_entity_poly.type
_entity_poly.pdbx_seq_one_letter_code
_entity_poly.pdbx_strand_id
1 'polypeptide(L)'
;MIKTIKRSGRRCKIFSVLIFFLFSSACATSPKDIAPAHVSPYRYGKYNCEEIAMEMEMVGQRTTTLYASLKKRASSDKKKGWLGALLFWPALLLIKGDSPEAAEYSQLRGEYKALEIAATKKKCMLPEIKSPEQIVEEAHERDKKEAEEEAGKE
;
A
#
# COMPACT_ATOMS: atom_id res chain seq x y z
N MET A 1 43.27 -40.83 6.70
CA MET A 1 42.06 -41.67 6.79
C MET A 1 40.85 -40.78 7.03
N ILE A 2 40.14 -40.38 5.97
CA ILE A 2 38.91 -39.58 6.07
C ILE A 2 37.74 -40.56 5.99
N LYS A 3 37.04 -40.76 7.11
CA LYS A 3 35.85 -41.61 7.21
C LYS A 3 34.76 -41.04 6.30
N THR A 4 34.40 -41.80 5.27
CA THR A 4 33.27 -41.55 4.38
C THR A 4 31.95 -41.58 5.16
N ILE A 5 31.37 -40.41 5.38
CA ILE A 5 30.01 -40.26 5.93
C ILE A 5 29.02 -40.69 4.86
N LYS A 6 28.43 -41.86 5.06
CA LYS A 6 27.32 -42.44 4.29
C LYS A 6 26.08 -41.55 4.43
N ARG A 7 25.97 -40.49 3.62
CA ARG A 7 24.79 -39.61 3.57
C ARG A 7 23.68 -40.28 2.76
N SER A 8 22.72 -40.83 3.49
CA SER A 8 21.49 -41.43 2.96
C SER A 8 20.68 -40.41 2.15
N GLY A 9 20.36 -40.78 0.90
CA GLY A 9 19.72 -39.95 -0.13
C GLY A 9 18.32 -39.38 0.17
N ARG A 10 17.80 -39.54 1.40
CA ARG A 10 16.57 -38.88 1.86
C ARG A 10 16.80 -37.47 2.41
N ARG A 11 17.99 -37.19 2.98
CA ARG A 11 18.27 -35.89 3.62
C ARG A 11 18.60 -34.77 2.61
N CYS A 12 19.15 -35.09 1.44
CA CYS A 12 19.42 -34.11 0.38
C CYS A 12 18.14 -33.52 -0.23
N LYS A 13 17.08 -34.32 -0.38
CA LYS A 13 15.79 -33.82 -0.91
C LYS A 13 15.14 -32.83 0.04
N ILE A 14 15.20 -33.09 1.35
CA ILE A 14 14.62 -32.22 2.38
C ILE A 14 15.40 -30.90 2.48
N PHE A 15 16.74 -30.96 2.40
CA PHE A 15 17.59 -29.75 2.40
C PHE A 15 17.40 -28.89 1.13
N SER A 16 17.13 -29.52 -0.02
CA SER A 16 16.86 -28.82 -1.28
C SER A 16 15.52 -28.09 -1.29
N VAL A 17 14.50 -28.59 -0.57
CA VAL A 17 13.18 -27.94 -0.46
C VAL A 17 13.22 -26.76 0.51
N LEU A 18 13.96 -26.88 1.61
CA LEU A 18 14.12 -25.80 2.60
C LEU A 18 14.86 -24.56 2.06
N ILE A 19 15.82 -24.76 1.14
CA ILE A 19 16.57 -23.66 0.50
C ILE A 19 15.71 -22.90 -0.53
N PHE A 20 14.77 -23.58 -1.20
CA PHE A 20 13.87 -22.94 -2.18
C PHE A 20 12.80 -22.07 -1.49
N PHE A 21 12.37 -22.44 -0.28
CA PHE A 21 11.41 -21.68 0.50
C PHE A 21 12.01 -20.38 1.08
N LEU A 22 13.31 -20.36 1.36
CA LEU A 22 14.04 -19.19 1.89
C LEU A 22 14.23 -18.05 0.87
N PHE A 23 14.06 -18.31 -0.43
CA PHE A 23 14.18 -17.29 -1.48
C PHE A 23 12.85 -16.62 -1.85
N SER A 24 11.73 -17.00 -1.21
CA SER A 24 10.39 -16.54 -1.58
C SER A 24 9.84 -15.42 -0.69
N SER A 25 10.67 -14.73 0.10
CA SER A 25 10.21 -13.61 0.91
C SER A 25 10.17 -12.31 0.09
N ALA A 26 8.94 -11.81 -0.12
CA ALA A 26 8.58 -10.43 -0.42
C ALA A 26 8.79 -9.91 -1.86
N CYS A 27 7.80 -10.16 -2.71
CA CYS A 27 7.47 -9.29 -3.84
C CYS A 27 6.02 -8.79 -3.71
N ALA A 28 5.63 -8.36 -2.51
CA ALA A 28 4.35 -7.69 -2.28
C ALA A 28 4.59 -6.17 -2.36
N THR A 29 4.01 -5.50 -3.36
CA THR A 29 4.10 -4.05 -3.52
C THR A 29 3.37 -3.39 -2.36
N SER A 30 4.09 -2.65 -1.52
CA SER A 30 3.47 -1.90 -0.44
C SER A 30 2.81 -0.64 -1.00
N PRO A 31 1.78 -0.06 -0.36
CA PRO A 31 1.21 1.23 -0.75
C PRO A 31 2.26 2.36 -0.87
N LYS A 32 3.37 2.24 -0.11
CA LYS A 32 4.53 3.12 -0.13
C LYS A 32 5.31 3.08 -1.45
N ASP A 33 5.23 1.96 -2.18
CA ASP A 33 5.89 1.75 -3.47
C ASP A 33 5.01 2.19 -4.67
N ILE A 34 3.76 2.62 -4.42
CA ILE A 34 2.90 3.17 -5.48
C ILE A 34 3.43 4.55 -5.84
N ALA A 35 4.04 4.64 -7.02
CA ALA A 35 4.55 5.89 -7.56
C ALA A 35 3.40 6.89 -7.78
N PRO A 36 3.57 8.17 -7.41
CA PRO A 36 2.59 9.20 -7.74
C PRO A 36 2.48 9.32 -9.26
N ALA A 37 1.26 9.48 -9.75
CA ALA A 37 1.01 9.77 -11.16
C ALA A 37 1.66 11.11 -11.53
N HIS A 38 2.11 11.21 -12.78
CA HIS A 38 2.70 12.45 -13.26
C HIS A 38 1.61 13.48 -13.55
N VAL A 39 1.43 14.43 -12.63
CA VAL A 39 0.50 15.57 -12.79
C VAL A 39 1.31 16.86 -12.93
N SER A 40 1.00 17.66 -13.96
CA SER A 40 1.71 18.90 -14.24
C SER A 40 1.35 19.98 -13.20
N PRO A 41 2.34 20.57 -12.48
CA PRO A 41 2.09 21.64 -11.52
C PRO A 41 1.63 22.95 -12.18
N TYR A 42 1.78 23.09 -13.50
CA TYR A 42 1.30 24.27 -14.23
C TYR A 42 -0.22 24.38 -14.24
N ARG A 43 -0.95 23.27 -14.06
CA ARG A 43 -2.41 23.26 -13.93
C ARG A 43 -2.88 24.17 -12.78
N TYR A 44 -2.16 24.17 -11.67
CA TYR A 44 -2.47 24.96 -10.47
C TYR A 44 -1.75 26.32 -10.44
N GLY A 45 -1.03 26.69 -11.51
CA GLY A 45 -0.25 27.92 -11.56
C GLY A 45 -1.10 29.20 -11.44
N LYS A 46 -2.39 29.13 -11.76
CA LYS A 46 -3.32 30.26 -11.64
C LYS A 46 -4.00 30.38 -10.26
N TYR A 47 -3.87 29.37 -9.40
CA TYR A 47 -4.61 29.29 -8.15
C TYR A 47 -3.96 30.16 -7.06
N ASN A 48 -4.76 30.82 -6.22
CA ASN A 48 -4.30 31.55 -5.04
C ASN A 48 -4.02 30.59 -3.88
N CYS A 49 -3.32 31.07 -2.84
CA CYS A 49 -2.94 30.20 -1.72
C CYS A 49 -4.13 29.56 -0.99
N GLU A 50 -5.26 30.27 -0.89
CA GLU A 50 -6.52 29.74 -0.34
C GLU A 50 -7.10 28.63 -1.24
N GLU A 51 -7.10 28.84 -2.56
CA GLU A 51 -7.58 27.85 -3.52
C GLU A 51 -6.72 26.58 -3.53
N ILE A 52 -5.40 26.73 -3.40
CA ILE A 52 -4.47 25.62 -3.27
C ILE A 52 -4.75 24.83 -1.97
N ALA A 53 -4.95 25.52 -0.85
CA ALA A 53 -5.25 24.87 0.43
C ALA A 53 -6.58 24.10 0.37
N MET A 54 -7.63 24.69 -0.21
CA MET A 54 -8.92 24.03 -0.39
C MET A 54 -8.81 22.79 -1.29
N GLU A 55 -8.08 22.88 -2.40
CA GLU A 55 -7.89 21.73 -3.30
C GLU A 55 -7.11 20.61 -2.61
N MET A 56 -6.07 20.95 -1.83
CA MET A 56 -5.30 19.98 -1.06
C MET A 56 -6.17 19.26 -0.02
N GLU A 57 -7.07 19.98 0.66
CA GLU A 57 -8.04 19.37 1.57
C GLU A 57 -9.00 18.43 0.84
N MET A 58 -9.51 18.83 -0.34
CA MET A 58 -10.37 17.98 -1.16
C MET A 58 -9.66 16.70 -1.60
N VAL A 59 -8.38 16.76 -2.00
CA VAL A 59 -7.58 15.58 -2.33
C VAL A 59 -7.43 14.65 -1.11
N GLY A 60 -7.23 15.23 0.08
CA GLY A 60 -7.21 14.48 1.34
C GLY A 60 -8.54 13.76 1.63
N GLN A 61 -9.67 14.44 1.47
CA GLN A 61 -11.02 13.87 1.64
C GLN A 61 -11.36 12.79 0.61
N ARG A 62 -10.90 12.93 -0.64
CA ARG A 62 -11.03 11.87 -1.65
C ARG A 62 -10.21 10.65 -1.26
N THR A 63 -9.00 10.86 -0.73
CA THR A 63 -8.14 9.77 -0.26
C THR A 63 -8.78 9.00 0.89
N THR A 64 -9.39 9.68 1.87
CA THR A 64 -10.11 9.01 2.98
C THR A 64 -11.32 8.22 2.48
N THR A 65 -12.08 8.78 1.54
CA THR A 65 -13.27 8.14 0.96
C THR A 65 -12.89 6.90 0.15
N LEU A 66 -11.83 6.98 -0.65
CA LEU A 66 -11.27 5.86 -1.39
C LEU A 66 -10.87 4.73 -0.43
N TYR A 67 -10.15 5.06 0.64
CA TYR A 67 -9.74 4.08 1.65
C TYR A 67 -10.95 3.43 2.37
N ALA A 68 -11.96 4.22 2.73
CA ALA A 68 -13.18 3.68 3.35
C ALA A 68 -13.91 2.69 2.43
N SER A 69 -13.93 2.97 1.11
CA SER A 69 -14.51 2.06 0.12
C SER A 69 -13.73 0.75 0.00
N LEU A 70 -12.40 0.81 0.06
CA LEU A 70 -11.51 -0.34 0.08
C LEU A 70 -11.71 -1.19 1.34
N LYS A 71 -11.79 -0.56 2.51
CA LYS A 71 -12.06 -1.24 3.79
C LYS A 71 -13.36 -2.04 3.74
N LYS A 72 -14.43 -1.46 3.18
CA LYS A 72 -15.73 -2.13 3.04
C LYS A 72 -15.69 -3.36 2.14
N ARG A 73 -14.89 -3.32 1.07
CA ARG A 73 -14.67 -4.48 0.19
C ARG A 73 -13.84 -5.55 0.90
N ALA A 74 -12.74 -5.15 1.54
CA ALA A 74 -11.87 -6.05 2.28
C ALA A 74 -12.59 -6.74 3.46
N SER A 75 -13.45 -6.02 4.20
CA SER A 75 -14.20 -6.60 5.32
C SER A 75 -15.20 -7.68 4.90
N SER A 76 -15.74 -7.58 3.68
CA SER A 76 -16.62 -8.61 3.11
C SER A 76 -15.85 -9.90 2.75
N ASP A 77 -14.56 -9.78 2.44
CA ASP A 77 -13.68 -10.90 2.09
C ASP A 77 -12.94 -11.53 3.29
N LYS A 78 -12.98 -10.91 4.49
CA LYS A 78 -12.34 -11.42 5.72
C LYS A 78 -12.74 -12.86 6.05
N LYS A 79 -13.95 -13.31 5.68
CA LYS A 79 -14.42 -14.70 5.86
C LYS A 79 -13.63 -15.75 5.06
N LYS A 80 -12.79 -15.33 4.10
CA LYS A 80 -11.91 -16.20 3.29
C LYS A 80 -10.42 -16.00 3.63
N GLY A 81 -10.13 -15.33 4.74
CA GLY A 81 -8.89 -14.58 5.01
C GLY A 81 -7.57 -15.35 5.10
N TRP A 82 -7.53 -16.67 5.20
CA TRP A 82 -6.25 -17.43 5.17
C TRP A 82 -6.29 -18.62 4.21
N LEU A 83 -7.43 -19.30 4.12
CA LEU A 83 -7.64 -20.39 3.18
C LEU A 83 -7.61 -19.90 1.72
N GLY A 84 -8.18 -18.72 1.45
CA GLY A 84 -8.09 -18.07 0.14
C GLY A 84 -6.67 -17.62 -0.18
N ALA A 85 -5.92 -17.13 0.81
CA ALA A 85 -4.54 -16.71 0.63
C ALA A 85 -3.64 -17.90 0.24
N LEU A 86 -3.84 -19.09 0.82
CA LEU A 86 -3.04 -20.28 0.50
C LEU A 86 -3.44 -20.90 -0.85
N LEU A 87 -4.75 -21.04 -1.12
CA LEU A 87 -5.25 -21.65 -2.36
C LEU A 87 -5.03 -20.77 -3.59
N PHE A 88 -5.09 -19.44 -3.42
CA PHE A 88 -4.88 -18.47 -4.49
C PHE A 88 -3.52 -17.76 -4.40
N TRP A 89 -2.58 -18.22 -3.56
CA TRP A 89 -1.24 -17.62 -3.44
C TRP A 89 -0.54 -17.42 -4.80
N PRO A 90 -0.46 -18.43 -5.70
CA PRO A 90 0.18 -18.22 -7.00
C PRO A 90 -0.53 -17.18 -7.87
N ALA A 91 -1.85 -17.04 -7.71
CA ALA A 91 -2.63 -16.02 -8.42
C ALA A 91 -2.45 -14.63 -7.80
N LEU A 92 -2.30 -14.52 -6.48
CA LEU A 92 -2.00 -13.26 -5.78
C LEU A 92 -0.67 -12.65 -6.25
N LEU A 93 0.31 -13.46 -6.66
CA LEU A 93 1.58 -12.99 -7.25
C LEU A 93 1.43 -12.41 -8.67
N LEU A 94 0.33 -12.71 -9.36
CA LEU A 94 0.05 -12.21 -10.71
C LEU A 94 -0.81 -10.93 -10.70
N ILE A 95 -1.37 -10.57 -9.54
CA ILE A 95 -2.01 -9.27 -9.33
C ILE A 95 -0.90 -8.24 -9.19
N LYS A 96 -0.30 -7.84 -10.32
CA LYS A 96 0.45 -6.58 -10.38
C LYS A 96 -0.49 -5.47 -9.93
N GLY A 97 0.05 -4.50 -9.19
CA GLY A 97 -0.66 -3.41 -8.51
C GLY A 97 -1.45 -2.44 -9.40
N ASP A 98 -1.93 -2.86 -10.56
CA ASP A 98 -2.87 -2.15 -11.43
C ASP A 98 -4.32 -2.44 -10.99
N SER A 99 -4.58 -2.36 -9.69
CA SER A 99 -5.97 -2.28 -9.25
C SER A 99 -6.50 -0.90 -9.67
N PRO A 100 -7.77 -0.78 -10.10
CA PRO A 100 -8.35 0.52 -10.44
C PRO A 100 -8.23 1.51 -9.28
N GLU A 101 -8.25 1.03 -8.03
CA GLU A 101 -8.08 1.83 -6.82
C GLU A 101 -6.62 2.24 -6.60
N ALA A 102 -5.64 1.41 -6.94
CA ALA A 102 -4.22 1.78 -6.92
C ALA A 102 -3.92 2.85 -7.99
N ALA A 103 -4.55 2.76 -9.16
CA ALA A 103 -4.48 3.79 -10.18
C ALA A 103 -5.10 5.11 -9.68
N GLU A 104 -6.28 5.07 -9.06
CA GLU A 104 -6.93 6.25 -8.48
C GLU A 104 -6.09 6.87 -7.35
N TYR A 105 -5.52 6.04 -6.47
CA TYR A 105 -4.61 6.50 -5.42
C TYR A 105 -3.34 7.15 -5.99
N SER A 106 -2.76 6.57 -7.05
CA SER A 106 -1.60 7.16 -7.74
C SER A 106 -1.92 8.55 -8.29
N GLN A 107 -3.12 8.76 -8.82
CA GLN A 107 -3.58 10.06 -9.32
C GLN A 107 -3.71 11.07 -8.18
N LEU A 108 -4.38 10.71 -7.09
CA LEU A 108 -4.52 11.58 -5.91
C LEU A 108 -3.17 12.00 -5.33
N ARG A 109 -2.19 11.07 -5.25
CA ARG A 109 -0.81 11.39 -4.85
C ARG A 109 -0.12 12.35 -5.83
N GLY A 110 -0.33 12.17 -7.13
CA GLY A 110 0.20 13.06 -8.17
C GLY A 110 -0.36 14.47 -8.06
N GLU A 111 -1.67 14.60 -7.85
CA GLU A 111 -2.35 15.89 -7.65
C GLU A 111 -1.84 16.60 -6.41
N TYR A 112 -1.71 15.90 -5.27
CA TYR A 112 -1.15 16.46 -4.05
C TYR A 112 0.27 17.00 -4.25
N LYS A 113 1.17 16.23 -4.90
CA LYS A 113 2.53 16.70 -5.21
C LYS A 113 2.54 17.91 -6.14
N ALA A 114 1.64 17.95 -7.13
CA ALA A 114 1.54 19.08 -8.04
C ALA A 114 1.09 20.35 -7.30
N LEU A 115 0.15 20.23 -6.35
CA LEU A 115 -0.29 21.31 -5.47
C LEU A 115 0.81 21.77 -4.52
N GLU A 116 1.57 20.85 -3.93
CA GLU A 116 2.72 21.13 -3.07
C GLU A 116 3.80 21.94 -3.81
N ILE A 117 4.13 21.53 -5.04
CA ILE A 117 5.08 22.26 -5.91
C ILE A 117 4.52 23.66 -6.25
N ALA A 118 3.23 23.77 -6.54
CA ALA A 118 2.59 25.06 -6.82
C ALA A 118 2.60 25.99 -5.60
N ALA A 119 2.30 25.47 -4.41
CA ALA A 119 2.33 26.19 -3.14
C ALA A 119 3.74 26.69 -2.83
N THR A 120 4.75 25.84 -3.03
CA THR A 120 6.17 26.16 -2.81
C THR A 120 6.64 27.26 -3.76
N LYS A 121 6.26 27.17 -5.05
CA LYS A 121 6.57 28.20 -6.05
C LYS A 121 5.93 29.56 -5.70
N LYS A 122 4.75 29.55 -5.09
CA LYS A 122 4.03 30.77 -4.66
C LYS A 122 4.34 31.21 -3.23
N LYS A 123 5.16 30.45 -2.49
CA LYS A 123 5.50 30.70 -1.08
C LYS A 123 4.26 30.83 -0.18
N CYS A 124 3.26 29.98 -0.40
CA CYS A 124 2.05 29.96 0.41
C CYS A 124 2.35 29.45 1.83
N MET A 125 1.77 30.10 2.85
CA MET A 125 1.73 29.58 4.22
C MET A 125 0.54 28.61 4.33
N LEU A 126 0.78 27.35 3.97
CA LEU A 126 -0.24 26.31 4.10
C LEU A 126 -0.32 25.83 5.55
N PRO A 127 -1.54 25.54 6.06
CA PRO A 127 -1.67 24.78 7.29
C PRO A 127 -1.06 23.37 7.11
N GLU A 128 -0.84 22.65 8.20
CA GLU A 128 -0.34 21.28 8.16
C GLU A 128 -1.42 20.35 7.55
N ILE A 129 -1.39 20.19 6.22
CA ILE A 129 -2.33 19.32 5.49
C ILE A 129 -1.68 17.94 5.35
N LYS A 130 -2.32 16.94 5.95
CA LYS A 130 -1.87 15.55 5.90
C LYS A 130 -1.73 15.07 4.46
N SER A 131 -0.62 14.41 4.19
CA SER A 131 -0.34 13.81 2.89
C SER A 131 -1.21 12.56 2.67
N PRO A 132 -1.61 12.24 1.42
CA PRO A 132 -2.39 11.03 1.10
C PRO A 132 -1.78 9.73 1.64
N GLU A 133 -0.47 9.69 1.84
CA GLU A 133 0.33 8.59 2.39
C GLU A 133 0.08 8.45 3.89
N GLN A 134 0.18 9.56 4.64
CA GLN A 134 -0.10 9.58 6.07
C GLN A 134 -1.54 9.23 6.38
N ILE A 135 -2.50 9.70 5.56
CA ILE A 135 -3.91 9.39 5.73
C ILE A 135 -4.17 7.87 5.63
N VAL A 136 -3.54 7.21 4.66
CA VAL A 136 -3.68 5.76 4.46
C VAL A 136 -2.95 4.97 5.54
N GLU A 137 -1.76 5.41 5.96
CA GLU A 137 -0.99 4.76 7.03
C GLU A 137 -1.72 4.87 8.38
N GLU A 138 -2.21 6.05 8.74
CA GLU A 138 -3.05 6.25 9.93
C GLU A 138 -4.31 5.38 9.89
N ALA A 139 -4.95 5.27 8.73
CA ALA A 139 -6.15 4.46 8.59
C ALA A 139 -5.85 2.95 8.72
N HIS A 140 -4.73 2.48 8.16
CA HIS A 140 -4.28 1.09 8.30
C HIS A 140 -3.95 0.74 9.76
N GLU A 141 -3.29 1.64 10.48
CA GLU A 141 -2.97 1.41 11.91
C GLU A 141 -4.23 1.38 12.79
N ARG A 142 -5.27 2.17 12.46
CA ARG A 142 -6.57 2.09 13.16
C ARG A 142 -7.24 0.73 12.89
N ASP A 143 -7.28 0.29 11.64
CA ASP A 143 -7.89 -0.97 11.23
C ASP A 143 -7.19 -2.19 11.85
N LYS A 144 -5.87 -2.14 11.97
CA LYS A 144 -5.08 -3.18 12.64
C LYS A 144 -5.42 -3.29 14.13
N LYS A 145 -5.50 -2.15 14.82
CA LYS A 145 -5.86 -2.12 16.26
C LYS A 145 -7.26 -2.65 16.51
N GLU A 146 -8.22 -2.29 15.66
CA GLU A 146 -9.60 -2.82 15.71
C GLU A 146 -9.59 -4.36 15.55
N ALA A 147 -8.83 -4.89 14.59
CA ALA A 147 -8.72 -6.34 14.37
C ALA A 147 -8.04 -7.10 15.53
N GLU A 148 -7.02 -6.50 16.15
CA GLU A 148 -6.35 -7.06 17.33
C GLU A 148 -7.27 -7.05 18.57
N GLU A 149 -8.09 -6.02 18.74
CA GLU A 149 -9.10 -5.94 19.82
C GLU A 149 -10.22 -6.97 19.64
N GLU A 150 -10.67 -7.21 18.39
CA GLU A 150 -11.66 -8.26 18.08
C GLU A 150 -11.10 -9.67 18.32
N ALA A 151 -9.84 -9.93 17.97
CA ALA A 151 -9.19 -11.23 18.16
C ALA A 151 -8.88 -11.56 19.63
N GLY A 152 -8.70 -10.55 20.49
CA GLY A 152 -8.49 -10.73 21.93
C GLY A 152 -9.75 -11.05 22.73
N LYS A 153 -10.92 -11.08 22.08
CA LYS A 153 -12.23 -11.29 22.71
C LYS A 153 -12.80 -12.70 22.49
N GLU A 154 -12.08 -13.55 21.75
CA GLU A 154 -12.38 -14.99 21.54
C GLU A 154 -11.67 -15.90 22.56
#